data_AF-A0A919RB15-F1
#
_entry.id   AF-A0A919RB15-F1
#
_cell.length_a   1.000
_cell.length_b   1.000
_cell.length_c   1.000
_cell.angle_alpha   90.00
_cell.angle_beta   90.00
_cell.angle_gamma   90.00
#
_symmetry.space_group_name_H-M   'P 1'
#
loop_
_entity.id
_entity.type
_entity.pdbx_description
1 polymer ?
#
loop_
_entity_poly.entity_id
_entity_poly.type
_entity_poly.pdbx_seq_one_letter_code
_entity_poly.pdbx_strand_id
1 'polypeptide(L)'
;MGEAAARRTTALPVPADRAPKGCRVAGRSAVPSLTRRLLFPTLAGLACLSLPVRDTPPRPPGTGPAVIRGPHSLVVGYAADSALVHDIAGRVGPAWQRVAGVWGSAACAVVLVPGTERMARVIAGDAVLDGLAAVATLNRVVVNPDQFTRLTPTGRDVVLAHELTHVTTGAAVSGVPIWLVEGFADYVGYRDTGLPARVAAAELAAEVRAGAVPYRLPEREDFEPGAPRIAQAYAEAWLACGLLAARFGEDALVRLYRDAERLGIDAALSELGMTVPGLTAAWRVHVRETLA
;
A
#
# COMPACT_ATOMS: atom_id res chain seq x y z
N MET A 1 30.66 -55.88 38.57
CA MET A 1 30.14 -54.87 39.53
C MET A 1 30.42 -53.52 38.90
N GLY A 2 29.49 -52.73 38.37
CA GLY A 2 28.08 -52.58 38.69
C GLY A 2 27.89 -51.17 39.26
N GLU A 3 27.80 -50.14 38.40
CA GLU A 3 27.04 -48.92 38.73
C GLU A 3 26.73 -48.10 37.47
N ALA A 4 25.43 -47.97 37.20
CA ALA A 4 24.86 -47.18 36.12
C ALA A 4 24.70 -45.73 36.61
N ALA A 5 25.43 -44.79 36.01
CA ALA A 5 25.25 -43.37 36.26
C ALA A 5 24.16 -42.82 35.32
N ALA A 6 23.04 -42.43 35.93
CA ALA A 6 21.87 -41.84 35.29
C ALA A 6 22.21 -40.53 34.55
N ARG A 7 21.86 -40.45 33.27
CA ARG A 7 21.88 -39.21 32.48
C ARG A 7 20.75 -38.30 32.98
N ARG A 8 21.11 -37.17 33.62
CA ARG A 8 20.18 -36.07 33.88
C ARG A 8 20.08 -35.21 32.63
N THR A 9 18.95 -35.30 31.94
CA THR A 9 18.56 -34.37 30.87
C THR A 9 18.15 -33.05 31.50
N THR A 10 19.00 -32.03 31.41
CA THR A 10 18.63 -30.65 31.75
C THR A 10 17.78 -30.09 30.61
N ALA A 11 16.47 -29.98 30.84
CA ALA A 11 15.55 -29.28 29.96
C ALA A 11 15.92 -27.78 29.91
N LEU A 12 16.19 -27.27 28.71
CA LEU A 12 16.29 -25.84 28.47
C LEU A 12 14.93 -25.16 28.72
N PRO A 13 14.88 -23.97 29.34
CA PRO A 13 13.64 -23.24 29.49
C PRO A 13 13.16 -22.75 28.11
N VAL A 14 11.95 -23.16 27.74
CA VAL A 14 11.21 -22.63 26.60
C VAL A 14 10.95 -21.13 26.86
N PRO A 15 11.35 -20.21 25.98
CA PRO A 15 11.01 -18.80 26.16
C PRO A 15 9.49 -18.64 26.04
N ALA A 16 8.89 -18.03 27.05
CA ALA A 16 7.47 -17.71 27.08
C ALA A 16 7.12 -16.82 25.87
N ASP A 17 6.24 -17.35 25.03
CA ASP A 17 5.71 -16.70 23.84
C ASP A 17 5.01 -15.40 24.25
N ARG A 18 5.65 -14.25 23.99
CA ARG A 18 5.00 -12.95 24.14
C ARG A 18 4.04 -12.80 22.98
N ALA A 19 2.77 -13.12 23.23
CA ALA A 19 1.68 -12.81 22.31
C ALA A 19 1.80 -11.37 21.79
N PRO A 20 1.72 -11.13 20.47
CA PRO A 20 1.76 -9.78 19.93
C PRO A 20 0.57 -8.99 20.49
N LYS A 21 0.87 -7.81 21.05
CA LYS A 21 -0.17 -6.87 21.52
C LYS A 21 -1.05 -6.52 20.32
N GLY A 22 -2.30 -6.98 20.34
CA GLY A 22 -3.26 -6.73 19.27
C GLY A 22 -3.33 -5.25 18.91
N CYS A 23 -3.63 -4.98 17.64
CA CYS A 23 -3.55 -3.64 17.10
C CYS A 23 -4.40 -2.64 17.90
N ARG A 24 -3.74 -1.69 18.59
CA ARG A 24 -4.41 -0.52 19.18
C ARG A 24 -4.35 0.62 18.19
N VAL A 25 -5.50 1.03 17.68
CA VAL A 25 -5.65 2.32 17.00
C VAL A 25 -5.39 3.39 18.05
N ALA A 26 -4.23 4.04 18.01
CA ALA A 26 -3.93 5.15 18.89
C ALA A 26 -4.75 6.37 18.46
N GLY A 27 -5.82 6.67 19.18
CA GLY A 27 -6.48 7.97 19.09
C GLY A 27 -5.54 9.01 19.70
N ARG A 28 -4.76 9.72 18.87
CA ARG A 28 -4.00 10.89 19.31
C ARG A 28 -4.71 12.15 18.82
N SER A 29 -5.46 12.78 19.72
CA SER A 29 -5.76 14.21 19.66
C SER A 29 -4.49 14.95 20.08
N ALA A 30 -3.71 15.41 19.12
CA ALA A 30 -2.64 16.37 19.38
C ALA A 30 -2.56 17.30 18.17
N VAL A 31 -2.97 18.55 18.35
CA VAL A 31 -2.79 19.64 17.39
C VAL A 31 -1.42 20.25 17.68
N PRO A 32 -0.41 20.14 16.80
CA PRO A 32 0.80 20.93 16.94
C PRO A 32 0.53 22.28 16.28
N SER A 33 0.65 23.34 17.07
CA SER A 33 0.73 24.72 16.59
C SER A 33 2.06 24.93 15.86
N LEU A 34 2.02 25.18 14.56
CA LEU A 34 3.12 25.80 13.83
C LEU A 34 2.58 26.75 12.77
N THR A 35 2.81 28.02 13.05
CA THR A 35 2.53 29.21 12.27
C THR A 35 3.26 29.23 10.94
N ARG A 36 2.52 29.30 9.82
CA ARG A 36 2.88 30.19 8.69
C ARG A 36 1.67 30.48 7.81
N ARG A 37 1.43 31.77 7.62
CA ARG A 37 0.34 32.40 6.84
C ARG A 37 0.49 32.11 5.36
N LEU A 38 -0.62 31.89 4.67
CA LEU A 38 -1.00 32.51 3.38
C LEU A 38 -2.53 32.39 3.23
N LEU A 39 -3.12 33.43 2.63
CA LEU A 39 -4.48 33.91 2.86
C LEU A 39 -5.59 33.05 2.24
N PHE A 40 -6.69 32.89 2.98
CA PHE A 40 -8.05 32.67 2.45
C PHE A 40 -8.97 33.80 2.94
N PRO A 41 -9.91 34.30 2.13
CA PRO A 41 -10.83 35.33 2.56
C PRO A 41 -11.82 34.77 3.58
N THR A 42 -12.12 35.64 4.54
CA THR A 42 -13.02 35.50 5.67
C THR A 42 -14.47 35.25 5.27
N LEU A 43 -15.10 34.26 5.91
CA LEU A 43 -16.51 34.31 6.30
C LEU A 43 -16.58 34.06 7.81
N ALA A 44 -16.95 35.11 8.53
CA ALA A 44 -17.02 35.15 9.98
C ALA A 44 -18.34 34.53 10.48
N GLY A 45 -18.22 33.80 11.59
CA GLY A 45 -19.18 33.86 12.69
C GLY A 45 -20.36 32.90 12.63
N LEU A 46 -20.28 31.79 13.37
CA LEU A 46 -21.38 31.45 14.28
C LEU A 46 -20.87 30.63 15.47
N ALA A 47 -21.36 31.07 16.62
CA ALA A 47 -20.95 30.71 17.96
C ALA A 47 -21.26 29.25 18.33
N CYS A 48 -20.53 28.77 19.33
CA CYS A 48 -20.86 27.60 20.11
C CYS A 48 -22.32 27.68 20.62
N LEU A 49 -23.16 26.79 20.12
CA LEU A 49 -24.40 26.39 20.78
C LEU A 49 -24.24 24.93 21.19
N SER A 50 -24.04 24.71 22.48
CA SER A 50 -24.20 23.42 23.13
C SER A 50 -25.65 22.99 22.96
N LEU A 51 -25.93 22.16 21.96
CA LEU A 51 -27.24 21.51 21.86
C LEU A 51 -27.29 20.34 22.86
N PRO A 52 -28.39 20.17 23.62
CA PRO A 52 -28.55 19.01 24.45
C PRO A 52 -28.62 17.77 23.55
N VAL A 53 -27.84 16.75 23.90
CA VAL A 53 -27.99 15.40 23.35
C VAL A 53 -29.43 14.99 23.63
N ARG A 54 -30.26 14.97 22.60
CA ARG A 54 -31.58 14.32 22.69
C ARG A 54 -31.32 12.83 22.83
N ASP A 55 -31.90 12.22 23.86
CA ASP A 55 -31.95 10.78 23.99
C ASP A 55 -32.46 10.19 22.68
N THR A 56 -31.56 9.51 21.99
CA THR A 56 -31.89 8.79 20.76
C THR A 56 -32.56 7.49 21.19
N PRO A 57 -33.69 7.10 20.57
CA PRO A 57 -34.31 5.83 20.88
C PRO A 57 -33.30 4.69 20.65
N PRO A 58 -33.34 3.62 21.46
CA PRO A 58 -32.40 2.50 21.31
C PRO A 58 -32.46 1.95 19.89
N ARG A 59 -31.31 1.96 19.23
CA ARG A 59 -31.11 1.55 17.85
C ARG A 59 -31.33 0.03 17.71
N PRO A 60 -32.01 -0.46 16.66
CA PRO A 60 -32.20 -1.89 16.46
C PRO A 60 -30.84 -2.60 16.30
N PRO A 61 -30.65 -3.79 16.91
CA PRO A 61 -29.44 -4.57 16.75
C PRO A 61 -29.18 -4.85 15.25
N GLY A 62 -27.95 -4.64 14.78
CA GLY A 62 -27.53 -4.93 13.40
C GLY A 62 -27.38 -3.75 12.45
N THR A 63 -27.45 -2.50 12.94
CA THR A 63 -27.37 -1.30 12.07
C THR A 63 -26.04 -0.54 12.20
N GLY A 64 -25.06 -1.02 12.97
CA GLY A 64 -23.71 -0.43 13.03
C GLY A 64 -22.82 -0.85 11.85
N PRO A 65 -21.67 -0.19 11.63
CA PRO A 65 -20.71 -0.67 10.65
C PRO A 65 -20.28 -2.10 10.97
N ALA A 66 -20.15 -2.95 9.94
CA ALA A 66 -19.58 -4.29 10.12
C ALA A 66 -18.10 -4.13 10.47
N VAL A 67 -17.66 -4.71 11.59
CA VAL A 67 -16.26 -4.58 12.05
C VAL A 67 -15.67 -5.97 12.20
N ILE A 68 -14.60 -6.25 11.46
CA ILE A 68 -13.87 -7.50 11.51
C ILE A 68 -12.45 -7.22 11.97
N ARG A 69 -12.05 -7.89 13.05
CA ARG A 69 -10.73 -7.75 13.65
C ARG A 69 -9.90 -8.98 13.29
N GLY A 70 -8.77 -8.76 12.66
CA GLY A 70 -7.71 -9.76 12.50
C GLY A 70 -6.54 -9.49 13.45
N PRO A 71 -5.52 -10.36 13.47
CA PRO A 71 -4.33 -10.18 14.32
C PRO A 71 -3.60 -8.85 14.08
N HIS A 72 -3.50 -8.43 12.81
CA HIS A 72 -2.81 -7.22 12.36
C HIS A 72 -3.71 -6.29 11.55
N SER A 73 -5.03 -6.47 11.64
CA SER A 73 -5.98 -5.77 10.78
C SER A 73 -7.30 -5.39 11.45
N LEU A 74 -7.90 -4.33 10.94
CA LEU A 74 -9.25 -3.87 11.25
C LEU A 74 -9.95 -3.53 9.94
N VAL A 75 -10.98 -4.28 9.58
CA VAL A 75 -11.83 -3.99 8.42
C VAL A 75 -13.16 -3.43 8.91
N VAL A 76 -13.55 -2.27 8.38
CA VAL A 76 -14.75 -1.53 8.79
C VAL A 76 -15.63 -1.28 7.57
N GLY A 77 -16.77 -1.97 7.52
CA GLY A 77 -17.79 -1.80 6.49
C GLY A 77 -18.82 -0.73 6.86
N TYR A 78 -19.07 0.26 5.99
CA TYR A 78 -20.08 1.31 6.17
C TYR A 78 -21.24 1.11 5.20
N ALA A 79 -22.32 0.48 5.68
CA ALA A 79 -23.45 0.09 4.84
C ALA A 79 -23.04 -0.72 3.59
N ALA A 80 -21.92 -1.42 3.66
CA ALA A 80 -21.40 -2.26 2.59
C ALA A 80 -22.01 -3.66 2.62
N ASP A 81 -21.96 -4.34 1.47
CA ASP A 81 -22.30 -5.74 1.36
C ASP A 81 -21.41 -6.58 2.31
N SER A 82 -22.05 -7.37 3.17
CA SER A 82 -21.39 -8.24 4.14
C SER A 82 -20.43 -9.23 3.47
N ALA A 83 -20.80 -9.75 2.28
CA ALA A 83 -19.94 -10.66 1.54
C ALA A 83 -18.63 -10.00 1.08
N LEU A 84 -18.71 -8.75 0.61
CA LEU A 84 -17.54 -7.96 0.23
C LEU A 84 -16.65 -7.66 1.45
N VAL A 85 -17.25 -7.29 2.59
CA VAL A 85 -16.49 -7.05 3.83
C VAL A 85 -15.75 -8.30 4.30
N HIS A 86 -16.38 -9.49 4.19
CA HIS A 86 -15.77 -10.78 4.50
C HIS A 86 -14.64 -11.14 3.52
N ASP A 87 -14.85 -10.96 2.20
CA ASP A 87 -13.83 -11.18 1.17
C ASP A 87 -12.59 -10.32 1.43
N ILE A 88 -12.77 -9.02 1.66
CA ILE A 88 -11.67 -8.11 1.98
C ILE A 88 -10.97 -8.52 3.27
N ALA A 89 -11.71 -8.85 4.34
CA ALA A 89 -11.11 -9.28 5.59
C ALA A 89 -10.26 -10.56 5.45
N GLY A 90 -10.66 -11.50 4.59
CA GLY A 90 -9.88 -12.70 4.28
C GLY A 90 -8.57 -12.40 3.54
N ARG A 91 -8.51 -11.33 2.76
CA ARG A 91 -7.36 -10.95 1.93
C ARG A 91 -6.35 -10.04 2.64
N VAL A 92 -6.81 -9.24 3.60
CA VAL A 92 -5.94 -8.28 4.31
C VAL A 92 -4.83 -8.97 5.11
N GLY A 93 -5.10 -10.14 5.70
CA GLY A 93 -4.08 -10.92 6.41
C GLY A 93 -2.90 -11.35 5.51
N PRO A 94 -3.17 -12.09 4.41
CA PRO A 94 -2.15 -12.42 3.41
C PRO A 94 -1.44 -11.19 2.82
N ALA A 95 -2.18 -10.13 2.50
CA ALA A 95 -1.58 -8.89 1.99
C ALA A 95 -0.60 -8.28 3.01
N TRP A 96 -0.97 -8.23 4.29
CA TRP A 96 -0.09 -7.77 5.36
C TRP A 96 1.19 -8.60 5.47
N GLN A 97 1.09 -9.94 5.36
CA GLN A 97 2.25 -10.83 5.40
C GLN A 97 3.19 -10.58 4.21
N ARG A 98 2.64 -10.34 3.02
CA ARG A 98 3.43 -10.01 1.82
C ARG A 98 4.21 -8.71 2.00
N VAL A 99 3.55 -7.65 2.50
CA VAL A 99 4.21 -6.37 2.80
C VAL A 99 5.29 -6.55 3.86
N ALA A 100 4.99 -7.24 4.95
CA ALA A 100 5.95 -7.48 6.04
C ALA A 100 7.15 -8.32 5.57
N GLY A 101 6.94 -9.28 4.67
CA GLY A 101 7.99 -10.12 4.09
C GLY A 101 8.99 -9.36 3.24
N VAL A 102 8.56 -8.29 2.55
CA VAL A 102 9.45 -7.42 1.75
C VAL A 102 10.06 -6.33 2.63
N TRP A 103 9.22 -5.56 3.33
CA TRP A 103 9.65 -4.36 4.05
C TRP A 103 10.36 -4.67 5.39
N GLY A 104 10.22 -5.91 5.88
CA GLY A 104 10.69 -6.39 7.18
C GLY A 104 9.73 -6.11 8.34
N SER A 105 8.69 -5.31 8.11
CA SER A 105 7.57 -5.06 9.03
C SER A 105 6.40 -4.47 8.25
N ALA A 106 5.20 -4.44 8.82
CA ALA A 106 4.07 -3.76 8.21
C ALA A 106 3.24 -3.04 9.27
N ALA A 107 2.70 -1.87 8.90
CA ALA A 107 1.77 -1.15 9.76
C ALA A 107 0.50 -1.97 10.00
N CYS A 108 -0.25 -1.67 11.06
CA CYS A 108 -1.57 -2.27 11.18
C CYS A 108 -2.45 -1.88 10.00
N ALA A 109 -3.06 -2.87 9.36
CA ALA A 109 -3.96 -2.63 8.25
C ALA A 109 -5.32 -2.13 8.76
N VAL A 110 -5.66 -0.86 8.50
CA VAL A 110 -7.02 -0.35 8.67
C VAL A 110 -7.64 -0.22 7.29
N VAL A 111 -8.69 -1.00 7.00
CA VAL A 111 -9.36 -0.99 5.70
C VAL A 111 -10.81 -0.56 5.87
N LEU A 112 -11.19 0.52 5.20
CA LEU A 112 -12.55 1.03 5.17
C LEU A 112 -13.24 0.52 3.90
N VAL A 113 -14.43 -0.05 4.06
CA VAL A 113 -15.25 -0.61 2.98
C VAL A 113 -16.58 0.14 2.96
N PRO A 114 -16.67 1.27 2.24
CA PRO A 114 -17.91 2.03 2.07
C PRO A 114 -18.87 1.25 1.17
N GLY A 115 -20.18 1.42 1.38
CA GLY A 115 -21.20 0.71 0.59
C GLY A 115 -21.45 1.26 -0.80
N THR A 116 -20.86 2.40 -1.15
CA THR A 116 -20.98 3.02 -2.49
C THR A 116 -19.68 3.73 -2.84
N GLU A 117 -19.37 3.84 -4.12
CA GLU A 117 -18.25 4.64 -4.61
C GLU A 117 -18.33 6.10 -4.16
N ARG A 118 -19.54 6.71 -4.19
CA ARG A 118 -19.73 8.09 -3.69
C ARG A 118 -19.28 8.26 -2.24
N MET A 119 -19.59 7.30 -1.38
CA MET A 119 -19.16 7.34 0.01
C MET A 119 -17.65 7.13 0.15
N ALA A 120 -17.07 6.26 -0.68
CA ALA A 120 -15.63 6.05 -0.72
C ALA A 120 -14.89 7.33 -1.11
N ARG A 121 -15.36 8.04 -2.13
CA ARG A 121 -14.81 9.34 -2.51
C ARG A 121 -14.87 10.38 -1.38
N VAL A 122 -15.98 10.45 -0.63
CA VAL A 122 -16.08 11.34 0.53
C VAL A 122 -15.07 10.99 1.63
N ILE A 123 -14.83 9.69 1.87
CA ILE A 123 -13.91 9.22 2.93
C ILE A 123 -12.44 9.39 2.53
N ALA A 124 -12.11 9.16 1.26
CA ALA A 124 -10.77 9.27 0.71
C ALA A 124 -10.37 10.71 0.34
N GLY A 125 -11.36 11.54 -0.02
CA GLY A 125 -11.19 12.79 -0.77
C GLY A 125 -11.48 12.56 -2.26
N ASP A 126 -12.35 13.39 -2.86
CA ASP A 126 -12.94 13.16 -4.19
C ASP A 126 -11.90 12.93 -5.30
N ALA A 127 -10.81 13.72 -5.34
CA ALA A 127 -9.78 13.64 -6.38
C ALA A 127 -8.89 12.39 -6.28
N VAL A 128 -8.91 11.70 -5.14
CA VAL A 128 -7.94 10.65 -4.82
C VAL A 128 -8.41 9.25 -5.25
N LEU A 129 -9.70 9.06 -5.55
CA LEU A 129 -10.26 7.73 -5.83
C LEU A 129 -10.73 7.55 -7.29
N ASP A 130 -10.54 8.54 -8.16
CA ASP A 130 -11.09 8.47 -9.52
C ASP A 130 -10.48 7.32 -10.31
N GLY A 131 -11.31 6.35 -10.73
CA GLY A 131 -10.90 5.13 -11.42
C GLY A 131 -10.19 4.06 -10.58
N LEU A 132 -9.89 4.32 -9.30
CA LEU A 132 -9.13 3.40 -8.45
C LEU A 132 -10.04 2.41 -7.71
N ALA A 133 -9.55 1.16 -7.56
CA ALA A 133 -10.25 0.10 -6.83
C ALA A 133 -10.08 0.20 -5.31
N ALA A 134 -8.99 0.79 -4.86
CA ALA A 134 -8.74 1.17 -3.49
C ALA A 134 -7.72 2.32 -3.48
N VAL A 135 -7.57 2.99 -2.34
CA VAL A 135 -6.52 4.00 -2.16
C VAL A 135 -6.04 4.06 -0.72
N ALA A 136 -4.74 4.20 -0.55
CA ALA A 136 -4.11 4.50 0.71
C ALA A 136 -4.22 5.99 1.05
N THR A 137 -4.66 6.27 2.27
CA THR A 137 -4.46 7.59 2.89
C THR A 137 -3.30 7.49 3.88
N LEU A 138 -3.11 8.50 4.74
CA LEU A 138 -2.01 8.52 5.72
C LEU A 138 -1.88 7.25 6.59
N ASN A 139 -2.98 6.57 6.91
CA ASN A 139 -2.97 5.47 7.88
C ASN A 139 -4.01 4.37 7.64
N ARG A 140 -4.64 4.37 6.47
CA ARG A 140 -5.74 3.46 6.15
C ARG A 140 -5.88 3.28 4.65
N VAL A 141 -6.50 2.18 4.27
CA VAL A 141 -6.93 1.91 2.90
C VAL A 141 -8.43 2.16 2.80
N VAL A 142 -8.89 2.85 1.77
CA VAL A 142 -10.30 3.06 1.45
C VAL A 142 -10.60 2.30 0.17
N VAL A 143 -11.55 1.37 0.21
CA VAL A 143 -11.94 0.56 -0.94
C VAL A 143 -13.04 1.27 -1.74
N ASN A 144 -12.91 1.26 -3.07
CA ASN A 144 -14.00 1.59 -3.97
C ASN A 144 -14.78 0.30 -4.28
N PRO A 145 -15.97 0.06 -3.68
CA PRO A 145 -16.66 -1.22 -3.82
C PRO A 145 -17.00 -1.55 -5.29
N ASP A 146 -17.32 -0.54 -6.10
CA ASP A 146 -17.83 -0.72 -7.46
C ASP A 146 -16.71 -1.12 -8.44
N GLN A 147 -15.49 -0.64 -8.21
CA GLN A 147 -14.31 -1.00 -8.98
C GLN A 147 -13.65 -2.27 -8.44
N PHE A 148 -13.54 -2.40 -7.11
CA PHE A 148 -12.90 -3.56 -6.48
C PHE A 148 -13.61 -4.88 -6.82
N THR A 149 -14.94 -4.87 -6.89
CA THR A 149 -15.72 -6.06 -7.24
C THR A 149 -15.54 -6.51 -8.68
N ARG A 150 -15.11 -5.63 -9.60
CA ARG A 150 -14.82 -5.96 -11.01
C ARG A 150 -13.47 -6.63 -11.20
N LEU A 151 -12.56 -6.50 -10.23
CA LEU A 151 -11.25 -7.14 -10.28
C LEU A 151 -11.36 -8.67 -10.21
N THR A 152 -10.42 -9.33 -10.87
CA THR A 152 -10.18 -10.76 -10.68
C THR A 152 -9.74 -11.05 -9.24
N PRO A 153 -9.82 -12.30 -8.76
CA PRO A 153 -9.32 -12.66 -7.43
C PRO A 153 -7.86 -12.24 -7.19
N THR A 154 -6.98 -12.48 -8.17
CA THR A 154 -5.57 -12.05 -8.10
C THR A 154 -5.45 -10.52 -8.08
N GLY A 155 -6.23 -9.80 -8.90
CA GLY A 155 -6.22 -8.33 -8.91
C GLY A 155 -6.61 -7.72 -7.56
N ARG A 156 -7.58 -8.32 -6.86
CA ARG A 156 -7.96 -7.89 -5.50
C ARG A 156 -6.83 -8.09 -4.49
N ASP A 157 -6.09 -9.19 -4.60
CA ASP A 157 -4.93 -9.46 -3.73
C ASP A 157 -3.77 -8.51 -4.00
N VAL A 158 -3.51 -8.22 -5.27
CA VAL A 158 -2.47 -7.27 -5.70
C VAL A 158 -2.79 -5.87 -5.17
N VAL A 159 -4.00 -5.35 -5.45
CA VAL A 159 -4.41 -4.00 -5.03
C VAL A 159 -4.35 -3.85 -3.50
N LEU A 160 -4.82 -4.82 -2.72
CA LEU A 160 -4.74 -4.70 -1.26
C LEU A 160 -3.30 -4.69 -0.73
N ALA A 161 -2.41 -5.49 -1.31
CA ALA A 161 -1.00 -5.47 -0.94
C ALA A 161 -0.30 -4.17 -1.37
N HIS A 162 -0.66 -3.65 -2.55
CA HIS A 162 -0.20 -2.36 -3.07
C HIS A 162 -0.57 -1.22 -2.10
N GLU A 163 -1.85 -1.06 -1.78
CA GLU A 163 -2.30 0.02 -0.88
C GLU A 163 -1.73 -0.10 0.54
N LEU A 164 -1.59 -1.33 1.05
CA LEU A 164 -0.95 -1.54 2.35
C LEU A 164 0.54 -1.23 2.35
N THR A 165 1.20 -1.35 1.18
CA THR A 165 2.58 -0.91 1.01
C THR A 165 2.68 0.59 1.18
N HIS A 166 1.82 1.38 0.52
CA HIS A 166 1.80 2.84 0.71
C HIS A 166 1.57 3.27 2.16
N VAL A 167 0.64 2.63 2.87
CA VAL A 167 0.41 2.91 4.30
C VAL A 167 1.66 2.57 5.12
N THR A 168 2.33 1.46 4.81
CA THR A 168 3.52 1.00 5.53
C THR A 168 4.75 1.86 5.26
N THR A 169 4.92 2.35 4.03
CA THR A 169 6.04 3.20 3.64
C THR A 169 5.80 4.68 3.93
N GLY A 170 4.58 5.08 4.29
CA GLY A 170 4.21 6.48 4.51
C GLY A 170 4.14 7.29 3.21
N ALA A 171 3.85 6.64 2.08
CA ALA A 171 3.91 7.22 0.73
C ALA A 171 3.13 8.54 0.59
N ALA A 172 1.99 8.68 1.29
CA ALA A 172 1.12 9.86 1.23
C ALA A 172 1.81 11.19 1.63
N VAL A 173 2.96 11.15 2.31
CA VAL A 173 3.76 12.33 2.68
C VAL A 173 5.24 12.18 2.29
N SER A 174 5.56 11.16 1.48
CA SER A 174 6.93 10.83 1.11
C SER A 174 7.48 11.79 0.06
N GLY A 175 8.79 12.06 0.14
CA GLY A 175 9.56 12.78 -0.87
C GLY A 175 10.19 11.88 -1.94
N VAL A 176 9.98 10.56 -1.87
CA VAL A 176 10.49 9.59 -2.84
C VAL A 176 9.88 9.85 -4.23
N PRO A 177 10.67 9.73 -5.33
CA PRO A 177 10.13 9.86 -6.68
C PRO A 177 8.97 8.89 -6.93
N ILE A 178 7.93 9.38 -7.63
CA ILE A 178 6.68 8.63 -7.79
C ILE A 178 6.86 7.25 -8.44
N TRP A 179 7.78 7.11 -9.40
CA TRP A 179 8.05 5.80 -10.02
C TRP A 179 8.57 4.77 -9.01
N LEU A 180 9.29 5.19 -7.98
CA LEU A 180 9.77 4.29 -6.94
C LEU A 180 8.68 4.02 -5.90
N VAL A 181 7.80 4.99 -5.63
CA VAL A 181 6.62 4.79 -4.78
C VAL A 181 5.68 3.75 -5.38
N GLU A 182 5.22 3.98 -6.61
CA GLU A 182 4.25 3.11 -7.30
C GLU A 182 4.88 1.78 -7.73
N GLY A 183 6.10 1.83 -8.27
CA GLY A 183 6.81 0.63 -8.71
C GLY A 183 7.15 -0.31 -7.56
N PHE A 184 7.47 0.22 -6.36
CA PHE A 184 7.70 -0.61 -5.19
C PHE A 184 6.41 -1.22 -4.67
N ALA A 185 5.31 -0.46 -4.64
CA ALA A 185 4.00 -0.97 -4.25
C ALA A 185 3.52 -2.10 -5.19
N ASP A 186 3.73 -1.97 -6.50
CA ASP A 186 3.46 -3.04 -7.47
C ASP A 186 4.42 -4.23 -7.36
N TYR A 187 5.70 -3.98 -7.09
CA TYR A 187 6.66 -5.05 -6.83
C TYR A 187 6.20 -5.92 -5.66
N VAL A 188 5.76 -5.30 -4.56
CA VAL A 188 5.15 -5.99 -3.42
C VAL A 188 3.82 -6.63 -3.82
N GLY A 189 2.97 -5.91 -4.56
CA GLY A 189 1.64 -6.37 -4.97
C GLY A 189 1.67 -7.68 -5.77
N TYR A 190 2.55 -7.73 -6.79
CA TYR A 190 2.71 -8.88 -7.67
C TYR A 190 3.60 -9.99 -7.12
N ARG A 191 4.28 -9.78 -6.00
CA ARG A 191 5.15 -10.79 -5.38
C ARG A 191 4.37 -12.09 -5.13
N ASP A 192 4.98 -13.20 -5.56
CA ASP A 192 4.48 -14.57 -5.42
C ASP A 192 3.10 -14.84 -6.07
N THR A 193 2.60 -13.95 -6.94
CA THR A 193 1.33 -14.17 -7.66
C THR A 193 1.45 -15.18 -8.79
N GLY A 194 2.66 -15.40 -9.31
CA GLY A 194 2.93 -16.23 -10.49
C GLY A 194 2.41 -15.63 -11.81
N LEU A 195 1.89 -14.39 -11.79
CA LEU A 195 1.38 -13.74 -12.99
C LEU A 195 2.55 -13.40 -13.93
N PRO A 196 2.54 -13.87 -15.20
CA PRO A 196 3.61 -13.53 -16.13
C PRO A 196 3.65 -12.03 -16.43
N ALA A 197 4.86 -11.45 -16.53
CA ALA A 197 5.01 -10.02 -16.75
C ALA A 197 4.31 -9.49 -18.00
N ARG A 198 4.24 -10.30 -19.07
CA ARG A 198 3.52 -9.95 -20.31
C ARG A 198 2.00 -9.90 -20.15
N VAL A 199 1.47 -10.54 -19.11
CA VAL A 199 0.05 -10.47 -18.76
C VAL A 199 -0.20 -9.30 -17.82
N ALA A 200 0.66 -9.11 -16.82
CA ALA A 200 0.57 -7.99 -15.88
C ALA A 200 0.77 -6.61 -16.55
N ALA A 201 1.62 -6.55 -17.58
CA ALA A 201 1.96 -5.34 -18.33
C ALA A 201 1.50 -5.45 -19.79
N ALA A 202 0.28 -5.93 -20.05
CA ALA A 202 -0.19 -6.28 -21.40
C ALA A 202 -0.13 -5.10 -22.39
N GLU A 203 -0.54 -3.91 -21.98
CA GLU A 203 -0.55 -2.68 -22.77
C GLU A 203 0.88 -2.26 -23.13
N LEU A 204 1.78 -2.20 -22.15
CA LEU A 204 3.19 -1.90 -22.37
C LEU A 204 3.87 -2.97 -23.24
N ALA A 205 3.50 -4.24 -23.06
CA ALA A 205 4.04 -5.33 -23.87
C ALA A 205 3.62 -5.21 -25.34
N ALA A 206 2.41 -4.73 -25.61
CA ALA A 206 1.97 -4.46 -26.99
C ALA A 206 2.82 -3.34 -27.64
N GLU A 207 3.13 -2.28 -26.91
CA GLU A 207 3.98 -1.19 -27.40
C GLU A 207 5.42 -1.66 -27.66
N VAL A 208 6.00 -2.42 -26.75
CA VAL A 208 7.36 -2.96 -26.89
C VAL A 208 7.45 -3.87 -28.12
N ARG A 209 6.46 -4.74 -28.36
CA ARG A 209 6.39 -5.57 -29.58
C ARG A 209 6.25 -4.75 -30.86
N ALA A 210 5.59 -3.59 -30.79
CA ALA A 210 5.51 -2.64 -31.89
C ALA A 210 6.79 -1.79 -32.07
N GLY A 211 7.82 -2.01 -31.25
CA GLY A 211 9.09 -1.27 -31.30
C GLY A 211 9.11 0.02 -30.48
N ALA A 212 8.01 0.34 -29.77
CA ALA A 212 7.92 1.50 -28.90
C ALA A 212 8.38 1.14 -27.47
N VAL A 213 9.68 1.29 -27.21
CA VAL A 213 10.25 1.13 -25.87
C VAL A 213 10.34 2.49 -25.18
N PRO A 214 9.84 2.64 -23.94
CA PRO A 214 9.96 3.88 -23.17
C PRO A 214 11.39 4.42 -23.09
N TYR A 215 11.55 5.73 -22.96
CA TYR A 215 12.86 6.40 -22.99
C TYR A 215 13.26 7.11 -21.70
N ARG A 216 12.31 7.35 -20.79
CA ARG A 216 12.49 7.90 -19.45
C ARG A 216 11.65 7.09 -18.45
N LEU A 217 12.02 7.11 -17.18
CA LEU A 217 11.14 6.63 -16.12
C LEU A 217 9.89 7.51 -16.05
N PRO A 218 8.73 6.95 -15.62
CA PRO A 218 7.51 7.70 -15.50
C PRO A 218 7.64 8.78 -14.40
N GLU A 219 7.03 9.93 -14.66
CA GLU A 219 7.02 11.10 -13.79
C GLU A 219 5.60 11.31 -13.24
N ARG A 220 5.41 12.31 -12.35
CA ARG A 220 4.14 12.50 -11.62
C ARG A 220 2.94 12.62 -12.55
N GLU A 221 3.12 13.33 -13.65
CA GLU A 221 2.09 13.61 -14.64
C GLU A 221 1.60 12.35 -15.35
N ASP A 222 2.41 11.30 -15.42
CA ASP A 222 2.05 10.03 -16.05
C ASP A 222 1.12 9.17 -15.16
N PHE A 223 1.03 9.49 -13.86
CA PHE A 223 0.17 8.82 -12.87
C PHE A 223 -1.11 9.60 -12.55
N GLU A 224 -1.28 10.80 -13.11
CA GLU A 224 -2.47 11.62 -12.85
C GLU A 224 -3.75 10.93 -13.37
N PRO A 225 -4.88 11.05 -12.67
CA PRO A 225 -6.15 10.51 -13.14
C PRO A 225 -6.47 10.95 -14.57
N GLY A 226 -6.79 9.98 -15.43
CA GLY A 226 -7.08 10.23 -16.84
C GLY A 226 -5.87 10.33 -17.77
N ALA A 227 -4.63 10.17 -17.26
CA ALA A 227 -3.46 10.09 -18.12
C ALA A 227 -3.59 8.92 -19.12
N PRO A 228 -3.34 9.14 -20.43
CA PRO A 228 -3.64 8.15 -21.47
C PRO A 228 -2.78 6.89 -21.39
N ARG A 229 -1.64 6.96 -20.70
CA ARG A 229 -0.68 5.86 -20.53
C ARG A 229 -0.55 5.40 -19.07
N ILE A 230 -1.56 5.68 -18.23
CA ILE A 230 -1.47 5.39 -16.79
C ILE A 230 -1.14 3.92 -16.50
N ALA A 231 -1.78 2.97 -17.19
CA ALA A 231 -1.50 1.54 -17.03
C ALA A 231 -0.05 1.18 -17.40
N GLN A 232 0.48 1.79 -18.46
CA GLN A 232 1.88 1.63 -18.85
C GLN A 232 2.82 2.26 -17.82
N ALA A 233 2.49 3.43 -17.24
CA ALA A 233 3.32 4.08 -16.23
C ALA A 233 3.52 3.20 -14.99
N TYR A 234 2.45 2.55 -14.51
CA TYR A 234 2.55 1.54 -13.43
C TYR A 234 3.44 0.36 -13.84
N ALA A 235 3.20 -0.22 -15.02
CA ALA A 235 4.03 -1.33 -15.53
C ALA A 235 5.52 -0.95 -15.71
N GLU A 236 5.78 0.27 -16.18
CA GLU A 236 7.10 0.85 -16.38
C GLU A 236 7.84 1.00 -15.04
N ALA A 237 7.17 1.55 -14.02
CA ALA A 237 7.66 1.70 -12.67
C ALA A 237 7.90 0.35 -11.97
N TRP A 238 6.95 -0.58 -12.11
CA TRP A 238 7.05 -1.94 -11.60
C TRP A 238 8.30 -2.67 -12.15
N LEU A 239 8.53 -2.58 -13.47
CA LEU A 239 9.70 -3.18 -14.10
C LEU A 239 11.02 -2.50 -13.69
N ALA A 240 11.01 -1.21 -13.35
CA ALA A 240 12.19 -0.55 -12.79
C ALA A 240 12.56 -1.13 -11.41
N CYS A 241 11.58 -1.34 -10.55
CA CYS A 241 11.79 -1.99 -9.25
C CYS A 241 12.16 -3.48 -9.40
N GLY A 242 11.53 -4.18 -10.36
CA GLY A 242 11.87 -5.55 -10.71
C GLY A 242 13.34 -5.70 -11.15
N LEU A 243 13.84 -4.80 -12.00
CA LEU A 243 15.26 -4.76 -12.39
C LEU A 243 16.18 -4.57 -11.17
N LEU A 244 15.87 -3.59 -10.31
CA LEU A 244 16.68 -3.27 -9.14
C LEU A 244 16.74 -4.46 -8.17
N ALA A 245 15.60 -5.10 -7.90
CA ALA A 245 15.54 -6.30 -7.08
C ALA A 245 16.27 -7.48 -7.72
N ALA A 246 16.14 -7.70 -9.03
CA ALA A 246 16.84 -8.78 -9.73
C ALA A 246 18.36 -8.59 -9.73
N ARG A 247 18.84 -7.34 -9.84
CA ARG A 247 20.27 -7.03 -9.93
C ARG A 247 20.97 -6.92 -8.58
N PHE A 248 20.30 -6.36 -7.58
CA PHE A 248 20.91 -6.02 -6.28
C PHE A 248 20.27 -6.76 -5.10
N GLY A 249 19.18 -7.49 -5.32
CA GLY A 249 18.39 -8.15 -4.28
C GLY A 249 17.29 -7.26 -3.70
N GLU A 250 16.27 -7.91 -3.14
CA GLU A 250 15.11 -7.25 -2.53
C GLU A 250 15.50 -6.32 -1.36
N ASP A 251 16.43 -6.75 -0.50
CA ASP A 251 16.91 -5.92 0.61
C ASP A 251 17.58 -4.62 0.12
N ALA A 252 18.24 -4.65 -1.04
CA ALA A 252 18.84 -3.46 -1.63
C ALA A 252 17.77 -2.50 -2.17
N LEU A 253 16.68 -3.02 -2.75
CA LEU A 253 15.53 -2.21 -3.17
C LEU A 253 14.86 -1.53 -1.96
N VAL A 254 14.68 -2.24 -0.85
CA VAL A 254 14.14 -1.66 0.40
C VAL A 254 15.07 -0.57 0.95
N ARG A 255 16.38 -0.80 0.95
CA ARG A 255 17.37 0.22 1.36
C ARG A 255 17.32 1.44 0.43
N LEU A 256 17.28 1.23 -0.89
CA LEU A 256 17.14 2.30 -1.87
C LEU A 256 15.92 3.17 -1.60
N TYR A 257 14.76 2.58 -1.31
CA TYR A 257 13.55 3.33 -0.97
C TYR A 257 13.77 4.23 0.26
N ARG A 258 14.32 3.65 1.34
CA ARG A 258 14.59 4.38 2.59
C ARG A 258 15.63 5.49 2.41
N ASP A 259 16.65 5.24 1.60
CA ASP A 259 17.70 6.21 1.32
C ASP A 259 17.21 7.30 0.37
N ALA A 260 16.33 6.99 -0.58
CA ALA A 260 15.71 7.98 -1.45
C ALA A 260 14.86 8.98 -0.64
N GLU A 261 14.12 8.51 0.37
CA GLU A 261 13.37 9.37 1.29
C GLU A 261 14.31 10.28 2.11
N ARG A 262 15.43 9.73 2.57
CA ARG A 262 16.35 10.43 3.49
C ARG A 262 17.32 11.38 2.80
N LEU A 263 17.83 11.01 1.62
CA LEU A 263 18.95 11.66 0.94
C LEU A 263 18.60 12.15 -0.47
N GLY A 264 17.44 11.77 -1.01
CA GLY A 264 17.11 11.96 -2.42
C GLY A 264 17.64 10.82 -3.30
N ILE A 265 17.02 10.67 -4.47
CA ILE A 265 17.21 9.50 -5.34
C ILE A 265 18.61 9.38 -5.93
N ASP A 266 19.27 10.49 -6.27
CA ASP A 266 20.61 10.46 -6.86
C ASP A 266 21.65 9.90 -5.88
N ALA A 267 21.61 10.36 -4.63
CA ALA A 267 22.47 9.85 -3.58
C ALA A 267 22.17 8.37 -3.29
N ALA A 268 20.90 8.01 -3.21
CA ALA A 268 20.47 6.62 -2.94
C ALA A 268 20.91 5.65 -4.06
N LEU A 269 20.82 6.04 -5.33
CA LEU A 269 21.33 5.22 -6.44
C LEU A 269 22.85 5.16 -6.47
N SER A 270 23.55 6.22 -6.05
CA SER A 270 25.00 6.24 -5.97
C SER A 270 25.55 5.18 -5.01
N GLU A 271 24.84 4.87 -3.92
CA GLU A 271 25.19 3.78 -2.99
C GLU A 271 25.12 2.38 -3.67
N LEU A 272 24.33 2.25 -4.73
CA LEU A 272 24.27 1.04 -5.58
C LEU A 272 25.24 1.10 -6.78
N GLY A 273 26.07 2.15 -6.87
CA GLY A 273 26.93 2.40 -8.03
C GLY A 273 26.14 2.76 -9.30
N MET A 274 24.95 3.33 -9.15
CA MET A 274 24.08 3.76 -10.25
C MET A 274 23.87 5.27 -10.26
N THR A 275 23.44 5.75 -11.43
CA THR A 275 22.88 7.10 -11.62
C THR A 275 21.49 6.95 -12.23
N VAL A 276 20.65 7.99 -12.19
CA VAL A 276 19.34 7.96 -12.86
C VAL A 276 19.48 7.65 -14.37
N PRO A 277 20.42 8.26 -15.14
CA PRO A 277 20.65 7.88 -16.54
C PRO A 277 21.11 6.42 -16.71
N GLY A 278 21.98 5.94 -15.82
CA GLY A 278 22.46 4.55 -15.84
C GLY A 278 21.35 3.53 -15.56
N LEU A 279 20.50 3.83 -14.58
CA LEU A 279 19.29 3.06 -14.29
C LEU A 279 18.36 3.06 -15.49
N THR A 280 18.07 4.24 -16.06
CA THR A 280 17.18 4.38 -17.23
C THR A 280 17.67 3.56 -18.40
N ALA A 281 18.98 3.59 -18.71
CA ALA A 281 19.55 2.78 -19.80
C ALA A 281 19.38 1.28 -19.56
N ALA A 282 19.69 0.79 -18.35
CA ALA A 282 19.55 -0.62 -17.99
C ALA A 282 18.07 -1.07 -17.98
N TRP A 283 17.18 -0.23 -17.47
CA TRP A 283 15.74 -0.45 -17.43
C TRP A 283 15.14 -0.61 -18.82
N ARG A 284 15.54 0.20 -19.79
CA ARG A 284 15.06 0.08 -21.18
C ARG A 284 15.41 -1.27 -21.82
N VAL A 285 16.60 -1.80 -21.50
CA VAL A 285 17.01 -3.15 -21.93
C VAL A 285 16.13 -4.20 -21.26
N HIS A 286 15.97 -4.09 -19.93
CA HIS A 286 15.15 -5.01 -19.15
C HIS A 286 13.69 -5.06 -19.61
N VAL A 287 13.07 -3.92 -19.89
CA VAL A 287 11.71 -3.81 -20.43
C VAL A 287 11.59 -4.56 -21.76
N ARG A 288 12.57 -4.37 -22.66
CA ARG A 288 12.59 -5.07 -23.95
C ARG A 288 12.71 -6.58 -23.78
N GLU A 289 13.67 -7.05 -22.99
CA GLU A 289 13.89 -8.48 -22.76
C GLU A 289 12.68 -9.15 -22.09
N THR A 290 12.04 -8.45 -21.17
CA THR A 290 10.89 -8.97 -20.41
C THR A 290 9.62 -9.04 -21.27
N LEU A 291 9.41 -8.06 -22.16
CA LEU A 291 8.11 -7.87 -22.83
C LEU A 291 8.08 -8.08 -24.35
N ALA A 292 9.22 -8.13 -25.05
CA ALA A 292 9.31 -8.29 -26.51
C ALA A 292 8.92 -9.70 -26.97
#